data_AF-A0A310SR35-F1
#
_entry.id   AF-A0A310SR35-F1
#
_cell.length_a   1.000
_cell.length_b   1.000
_cell.length_c   1.000
_cell.angle_alpha   90.00
_cell.angle_beta   90.00
_cell.angle_gamma   90.00
#
_symmetry.space_group_name_H-M   'P 1'
#
loop_
_entity.id
_entity.type
_entity.pdbx_description
1 polymer ?
#
loop_
_entity_poly.entity_id
_entity_poly.type
_entity_poly.pdbx_seq_one_letter_code
_entity_poly.pdbx_strand_id
1 'polypeptide(L)'
;MGKSGSGKTSMRSIIFANYIARDTRRLGATIDVEHSHVRFLGNLVLNLWDCGGQEAFMENYFASQRDNIFRNVEVLIYVFDVESRELDKDMHYYQSCLEAILQNSPEAKIFCLVHKMDLVQEDQRDLIFREREEDLRRLSLPLECTCFRTSIWDETLYRAWSSIVYMLIPNVKELEESLKQFTNIIDADEVLLFERATFLVISYCQRQFHRDVHRFEKVSNIIKQFKLSCSKVSIELTMDRIIKGIMKYRNCHREGMVKQFQKVRDHPEPKAVFFTCMDSRMIPTRFTETNVGDMFVVRNAGNLIPHSQHFVDELTMCEPAALELGCVINDIRHIIVCGHSDCKAMNLLYALRDEEFASKANRRISPLRAWLCAHASSSLAKFQQLEITGFREPILFQAETPLRKFVAYIDPENKFAIEDKLSQVSINTD
;
A
#
# COMPACT_ATOMS: atom_id res chain seq x y z
N MET A 1 15.81 26.83 10.78
CA MET A 1 16.92 27.80 10.60
C MET A 1 18.25 27.17 11.03
N GLY A 2 19.38 27.83 10.77
CA GLY A 2 20.73 27.35 11.06
C GLY A 2 21.73 27.73 9.96
N LYS A 3 23.02 27.73 10.27
CA LYS A 3 24.11 28.13 9.35
C LYS A 3 24.09 27.39 8.01
N SER A 4 24.63 28.00 6.96
CA SER A 4 24.80 27.36 5.65
C SER A 4 25.59 26.06 5.78
N GLY A 5 25.20 25.02 5.04
CA GLY A 5 25.87 23.70 5.11
C GLY A 5 25.47 22.80 6.29
N SER A 6 24.70 23.28 7.27
CA SER A 6 24.24 22.48 8.44
C SER A 6 23.31 21.31 8.11
N GLY A 7 22.77 21.20 6.90
CA GLY A 7 21.94 20.05 6.47
C GLY A 7 20.42 20.24 6.52
N LYS A 8 19.93 21.47 6.74
CA LYS A 8 18.48 21.81 6.78
C LYS A 8 17.67 21.25 5.60
N THR A 9 18.08 21.61 4.38
CA THR A 9 17.43 21.18 3.14
C THR A 9 17.54 19.67 2.94
N SER A 10 18.66 19.06 3.34
CA SER A 10 18.82 17.60 3.29
C SER A 10 17.77 16.89 4.14
N MET A 11 17.54 17.36 5.36
CA MET A 11 16.53 16.79 6.26
C MET A 11 15.12 16.93 5.70
N ARG A 12 14.76 18.14 5.22
CA ARG A 12 13.46 18.39 4.59
C ARG A 12 13.24 17.45 3.40
N SER A 13 14.24 17.32 2.52
CA SER A 13 14.12 16.48 1.32
C SER A 13 13.98 14.99 1.64
N ILE A 14 14.65 14.49 2.67
CA ILE A 14 14.55 13.08 3.07
C ILE A 14 13.16 12.76 3.62
N ILE A 15 12.68 13.57 4.56
CA ILE A 15 11.40 13.31 5.23
C ILE A 15 10.23 13.55 4.27
N PHE A 16 10.21 14.70 3.59
CA PHE A 16 9.04 15.20 2.87
C PHE A 16 9.12 15.05 1.34
N ALA A 17 10.33 14.95 0.76
CA ALA A 17 10.51 14.88 -0.70
C ALA A 17 11.02 13.51 -1.20
N ASN A 18 11.05 12.49 -0.35
CA ASN A 18 11.46 11.12 -0.71
C ASN A 18 12.90 11.01 -1.23
N TYR A 19 13.79 11.93 -0.84
CA TYR A 19 15.21 11.80 -1.12
C TYR A 19 15.83 10.70 -0.26
N ILE A 20 16.83 10.02 -0.81
CA ILE A 20 17.75 9.20 -0.01
C ILE A 20 18.97 10.05 0.37
N ALA A 21 19.63 9.70 1.47
CA ALA A 21 20.77 10.44 2.02
C ALA A 21 21.86 10.76 0.97
N ARG A 22 22.18 9.81 0.09
CA ARG A 22 23.20 10.04 -0.97
C ARG A 22 22.79 11.10 -2.00
N ASP A 23 21.49 11.28 -2.25
CA ASP A 23 20.98 12.20 -3.27
C ASP A 23 21.04 13.64 -2.78
N THR A 24 21.08 13.87 -1.47
CA THR A 24 21.15 15.21 -0.87
C THR A 24 22.46 15.94 -1.18
N ARG A 25 23.52 15.22 -1.56
CA ARG A 25 24.81 15.79 -2.02
C ARG A 25 24.66 16.69 -3.25
N ARG A 26 23.57 16.54 -4.01
CA ARG A 26 23.28 17.32 -5.22
C ARG A 26 22.51 18.61 -4.92
N LEU A 27 22.07 18.80 -3.67
CA LEU A 27 21.33 20.00 -3.28
C LEU A 27 22.29 21.19 -3.27
N GLY A 28 21.88 22.25 -3.96
CA GLY A 28 22.56 23.54 -3.90
C GLY A 28 22.27 24.29 -2.60
N ALA A 29 22.93 25.42 -2.42
CA ALA A 29 22.63 26.30 -1.30
C ALA A 29 21.25 26.95 -1.51
N THR A 30 20.40 26.92 -0.48
CA THR A 30 19.10 27.58 -0.50
C THR A 30 19.28 29.09 -0.62
N ILE A 31 18.59 29.68 -1.59
CA ILE A 31 18.55 31.12 -1.82
C ILE A 31 17.36 31.66 -1.03
N ASP A 32 17.63 32.56 -0.09
CA ASP A 32 16.62 33.13 0.79
C ASP A 32 15.75 32.05 1.48
N VAL A 33 14.41 32.16 1.45
CA VAL A 33 13.50 31.18 2.06
C VAL A 33 12.85 30.30 1.01
N GLU A 34 13.01 28.98 1.13
CA GLU A 34 12.24 28.02 0.35
C GLU A 34 11.02 27.53 1.13
N HIS A 35 9.82 27.80 0.60
CA HIS A 35 8.57 27.38 1.20
C HIS A 35 8.15 25.99 0.71
N SER A 36 7.68 25.14 1.63
CA SER A 36 7.11 23.85 1.32
C SER A 36 5.81 23.63 2.10
N HIS A 37 4.74 23.30 1.41
CA HIS A 37 3.43 23.01 2.01
C HIS A 37 3.21 21.50 2.03
N VAL A 38 3.21 20.90 3.21
CA VAL A 38 3.00 19.46 3.38
C VAL A 38 1.67 19.24 4.07
N ARG A 39 0.74 18.56 3.37
CA ARG A 39 -0.47 18.07 4.01
C ARG A 39 -0.14 16.84 4.85
N PHE A 40 -0.51 16.88 6.11
CA PHE A 40 -0.29 15.84 7.11
C PHE A 40 -1.65 15.48 7.71
N LEU A 41 -1.93 14.18 7.91
CA LEU A 41 -3.21 13.72 8.50
C LEU A 41 -4.50 14.28 7.86
N GLY A 42 -4.43 14.66 6.57
CA GLY A 42 -5.56 15.18 5.80
C GLY A 42 -5.85 16.66 6.03
N ASN A 43 -6.03 17.09 7.28
CA ASN A 43 -6.43 18.46 7.65
C ASN A 43 -5.29 19.33 8.20
N LEU A 44 -4.21 18.76 8.71
CA LEU A 44 -3.04 19.53 9.16
C LEU A 44 -2.20 19.93 7.95
N VAL A 45 -1.82 21.20 7.85
CA VAL A 45 -0.92 21.70 6.82
C VAL A 45 0.33 22.23 7.49
N LEU A 46 1.46 21.57 7.25
CA LEU A 46 2.76 22.01 7.72
C LEU A 46 3.36 22.96 6.67
N ASN A 47 3.49 24.23 7.06
CA ASN A 47 4.19 25.24 6.25
C ASN A 47 5.66 25.26 6.68
N LEU A 48 6.50 24.54 5.95
CA LEU A 48 7.94 24.48 6.21
C LEU A 48 8.65 25.65 5.53
N TRP A 49 9.39 26.41 6.33
CA TRP A 49 10.22 27.54 5.89
C TRP A 49 11.69 27.12 6.02
N ASP A 50 12.30 26.73 4.90
CA ASP A 50 13.71 26.38 4.83
C ASP A 50 14.53 27.63 4.52
N CYS A 51 14.96 28.34 5.57
CA CYS A 51 15.70 29.59 5.44
C CYS A 51 17.18 29.33 5.12
N GLY A 52 17.70 29.97 4.08
CA GLY A 52 19.10 29.93 3.67
C GLY A 52 20.02 30.47 4.77
N GLY A 53 21.00 29.67 5.18
CA GLY A 53 21.86 30.00 6.33
C GLY A 53 23.10 30.84 5.99
N GLN A 54 23.11 31.51 4.84
CA GLN A 54 24.24 32.34 4.40
C GLN A 54 24.20 33.67 5.15
N GLU A 55 25.35 34.26 5.48
CA GLU A 55 25.43 35.43 6.37
C GLU A 55 24.58 36.61 5.88
N ALA A 56 24.65 36.92 4.59
CA ALA A 56 23.85 37.98 3.97
C ALA A 56 22.33 37.76 4.12
N PHE A 57 21.86 36.51 4.08
CA PHE A 57 20.44 36.20 4.29
C PHE A 57 20.07 36.25 5.78
N MET A 58 20.93 35.72 6.65
CA MET A 58 20.70 35.77 8.10
C MET A 58 20.58 37.20 8.62
N GLU A 59 21.44 38.12 8.18
CA GLU A 59 21.35 39.54 8.53
C GLU A 59 20.03 40.17 8.05
N ASN A 60 19.60 39.85 6.82
CA ASN A 60 18.33 40.31 6.29
C ASN A 60 17.13 39.77 7.10
N TYR A 61 17.18 38.53 7.59
CA TYR A 61 16.13 37.97 8.45
C TYR A 61 15.99 38.71 9.76
N PHE A 62 17.08 39.20 10.35
CA PHE A 62 17.02 39.93 11.62
C PHE A 62 16.74 41.43 11.46
N ALA A 63 17.02 41.98 10.28
CA ALA A 63 16.83 43.40 9.96
C ALA A 63 15.52 43.65 9.21
N SER A 64 15.50 43.41 7.90
CA SER A 64 14.43 43.85 6.99
C SER A 64 13.23 42.89 6.95
N GLN A 65 13.45 41.60 7.16
CA GLN A 65 12.41 40.56 7.08
C GLN A 65 11.96 40.03 8.45
N ARG A 66 12.38 40.67 9.56
CA ARG A 66 12.15 40.16 10.94
C ARG A 66 10.69 39.82 11.22
N ASP A 67 9.79 40.77 10.95
CA ASP A 67 8.36 40.58 11.20
C ASP A 67 7.72 39.53 10.28
N ASN A 68 8.27 39.32 9.07
CA ASN A 68 7.76 38.33 8.13
C ASN A 68 8.18 36.91 8.52
N ILE A 69 9.40 36.75 9.02
CA ILE A 69 9.98 35.44 9.34
C ILE A 69 9.52 34.94 10.72
N PHE A 70 9.46 35.83 11.71
CA PHE A 70 9.30 35.42 13.13
C PHE A 70 7.88 35.57 13.67
N ARG A 71 6.93 36.02 12.85
CA ARG A 71 5.51 36.14 13.24
C ARG A 71 4.73 34.86 12.95
N ASN A 72 3.82 34.51 13.85
CA ASN A 72 2.98 33.31 13.77
C ASN A 72 3.78 32.01 13.61
N VAL A 73 4.92 31.94 14.31
CA VAL A 73 5.76 30.74 14.32
C VAL A 73 5.26 29.79 15.40
N GLU A 74 4.78 28.62 15.01
CA GLU A 74 4.39 27.56 15.94
C GLU A 74 5.62 26.78 16.47
N VAL A 75 6.61 26.58 15.60
CA VAL A 75 7.79 25.77 15.90
C VAL A 75 9.02 26.37 15.23
N LEU A 76 10.08 26.59 16.03
CA LEU A 76 11.42 26.86 15.52
C LEU A 76 12.26 25.58 15.60
N ILE A 77 12.69 25.07 14.44
CA ILE A 77 13.71 24.01 14.36
C ILE A 77 15.04 24.68 13.98
N TYR A 78 15.99 24.68 14.91
CA TYR A 78 17.33 25.22 14.68
C TYR A 78 18.35 24.08 14.54
N VAL A 79 19.18 24.14 13.51
CA VAL A 79 20.11 23.06 13.15
C VAL A 79 21.55 23.51 13.34
N PHE A 80 22.29 22.77 14.15
CA PHE A 80 23.72 22.96 14.39
C PHE A 80 24.52 21.87 13.67
N ASP A 81 25.60 22.28 13.02
CA ASP A 81 26.57 21.34 12.46
C ASP A 81 27.57 20.95 13.55
N VAL A 82 27.68 19.67 13.88
CA VAL A 82 28.61 19.22 14.93
C VAL A 82 30.08 19.51 14.60
N GLU A 83 30.43 19.60 13.31
CA GLU A 83 31.79 19.93 12.86
C GLU A 83 32.03 21.45 12.69
N SER A 84 31.07 22.29 13.08
CA SER A 84 31.24 23.73 12.94
C SER A 84 32.45 24.23 13.72
N ARG A 85 33.33 24.97 13.03
CA ARG A 85 34.51 25.61 13.62
C ARG A 85 34.21 26.97 14.23
N GLU A 86 33.03 27.52 13.98
CA GLU A 86 32.62 28.88 14.40
C GLU A 86 31.45 28.80 15.39
N LEU A 87 31.64 28.03 16.47
CA LEU A 87 30.58 27.75 17.45
C LEU A 87 30.03 29.02 18.09
N ASP A 88 30.88 29.98 18.45
CA ASP A 88 30.44 31.23 19.06
C ASP A 88 29.52 32.03 18.13
N LYS A 89 29.83 32.02 16.82
CA LYS A 89 28.99 32.67 15.79
C LYS A 89 27.67 31.94 15.60
N ASP A 90 27.68 30.62 15.59
CA ASP A 90 26.46 29.81 15.50
C ASP A 90 25.54 30.03 16.70
N MET A 91 26.12 30.12 17.91
CA MET A 91 25.38 30.42 19.14
C MET A 91 24.83 31.85 19.12
N HIS A 92 25.59 32.83 18.62
CA HIS A 92 25.11 34.19 18.47
C HIS A 92 23.89 34.27 17.54
N TYR A 93 23.96 33.66 16.35
CA TYR A 93 22.82 33.62 15.43
C TYR A 93 21.62 32.87 16.02
N TYR A 94 21.85 31.81 16.80
CA TYR A 94 20.78 31.11 17.51
C TYR A 94 20.10 32.01 18.54
N GLN A 95 20.85 32.73 19.37
CA GLN A 95 20.31 33.68 20.35
C GLN A 95 19.52 34.80 19.67
N SER A 96 20.01 35.36 18.55
CA SER A 96 19.26 36.36 17.79
C SER A 96 17.93 35.82 17.26
N CYS A 97 17.86 34.55 16.84
CA CYS A 97 16.60 33.88 16.49
C CYS A 97 15.67 33.76 17.69
N LEU A 98 16.18 33.37 18.86
CA LEU A 98 15.39 33.25 20.08
C LEU A 98 14.83 34.60 20.54
N GLU A 99 15.63 35.67 20.49
CA GLU A 99 15.16 37.02 20.80
C GLU A 99 14.04 37.45 19.85
N ALA A 100 14.19 37.18 18.56
CA ALA A 100 13.16 37.50 17.57
C ALA A 100 11.88 36.67 17.79
N ILE A 101 12.00 35.39 18.15
CA ILE A 101 10.86 34.53 18.51
C ILE A 101 10.20 35.01 19.79
N LEU A 102 10.95 35.31 20.85
CA LEU A 102 10.39 35.76 22.13
C LEU A 102 9.59 37.05 21.97
N GLN A 103 9.99 37.92 21.04
CA GLN A 103 9.29 39.17 20.74
C GLN A 103 8.04 38.98 19.87
N ASN A 104 8.05 38.05 18.92
CA ASN A 104 7.02 37.95 17.87
C ASN A 104 6.09 36.73 17.99
N SER A 105 6.59 35.63 18.56
CA SER A 105 5.90 34.34 18.71
C SER A 105 6.35 33.63 20.00
N PRO A 106 6.04 34.17 21.20
CA PRO A 106 6.56 33.65 22.47
C PRO A 106 6.08 32.24 22.82
N GLU A 107 4.99 31.77 22.22
CA GLU A 107 4.44 30.43 22.42
C GLU A 107 5.09 29.37 21.50
N ALA A 108 6.02 29.79 20.63
CA ALA A 108 6.69 28.88 19.70
C ALA A 108 7.50 27.81 20.44
N LYS A 109 7.35 26.56 20.00
CA LYS A 109 8.13 25.43 20.53
C LYS A 109 9.52 25.43 19.90
N ILE A 110 10.57 25.31 20.72
CA ILE A 110 11.96 25.36 20.24
C ILE A 110 12.57 23.96 20.21
N PHE A 111 13.06 23.58 19.04
CA PHE A 111 13.81 22.34 18.83
C PHE A 111 15.20 22.62 18.29
N CYS A 112 16.21 22.02 18.90
CA CYS A 112 17.59 22.13 18.44
C CYS A 112 18.10 20.77 17.98
N LEU A 113 18.56 20.70 16.73
CA LEU A 113 19.12 19.49 16.14
C LEU A 113 20.63 19.62 16.04
N VAL A 114 21.36 18.86 16.85
CA VAL A 114 22.80 18.66 16.69
C VAL A 114 22.98 17.64 15.57
N HIS A 115 23.29 18.14 14.37
CA HIS A 115 23.24 17.39 13.12
C HIS A 115 24.62 16.94 12.67
N LYS A 116 24.64 15.97 11.73
CA LYS A 116 25.82 15.27 11.21
C LYS A 116 26.60 14.48 12.27
N MET A 117 25.88 13.92 13.24
CA MET A 117 26.48 13.12 14.31
C MET A 117 27.12 11.82 13.82
N ASP A 118 26.90 11.43 12.56
CA ASP A 118 27.63 10.36 11.87
C ASP A 118 29.13 10.63 11.75
N LEU A 119 29.55 11.91 11.74
CA LEU A 119 30.96 12.32 11.63
C LEU A 119 31.71 12.20 12.97
N VAL A 120 30.98 12.05 14.08
CA VAL A 120 31.53 11.82 15.41
C VAL A 120 31.65 10.32 15.66
N GLN A 121 32.75 9.90 16.30
CA GLN A 121 32.97 8.52 16.73
C GLN A 121 31.89 8.07 17.72
N GLU A 122 31.39 6.84 17.56
CA GLU A 122 30.20 6.33 18.26
C GLU A 122 30.28 6.45 19.79
N ASP A 123 31.46 6.17 20.35
CA ASP A 123 31.78 6.26 21.77
C ASP A 123 31.76 7.69 22.32
N GLN A 124 31.97 8.70 21.47
CA GLN A 124 31.97 10.11 21.84
C GLN A 124 30.62 10.80 21.62
N ARG A 125 29.69 10.20 20.86
CA ARG A 125 28.42 10.85 20.48
C ARG A 125 27.58 11.29 21.66
N ASP A 126 27.48 10.45 22.70
CA ASP A 126 26.69 10.76 23.90
C ASP A 126 27.32 11.86 24.77
N LEU A 127 28.65 11.94 24.77
CA LEU A 127 29.36 12.97 25.53
C LEU A 127 29.17 14.34 24.87
N ILE A 128 29.52 14.43 23.58
CA ILE A 128 29.41 15.68 22.82
C ILE A 128 27.96 16.18 22.77
N PHE A 129 27.00 15.27 22.58
CA PHE A 129 25.59 15.67 22.57
C PHE A 129 25.14 16.26 23.92
N ARG A 130 25.53 15.67 25.04
CA ARG A 130 25.15 16.16 26.37
C ARG A 130 25.73 17.53 26.67
N GLU A 131 27.00 17.75 26.36
CA GLU A 131 27.65 19.07 26.52
C GLU A 131 26.92 20.14 25.69
N ARG A 132 26.60 19.83 24.43
CA ARG A 132 25.84 20.75 23.56
C ARG A 132 24.42 20.99 24.04
N GLU A 133 23.74 19.95 24.52
CA GLU A 133 22.37 20.06 25.03
C GLU A 133 22.31 20.97 26.26
N GLU A 134 23.27 20.86 27.18
CA GLU A 134 23.35 21.73 28.36
C GLU A 134 23.58 23.20 27.97
N ASP A 135 24.53 23.46 27.07
CA ASP A 135 24.79 24.81 26.57
C ASP A 135 23.56 25.40 25.88
N LEU A 136 22.93 24.64 24.98
CA LEU A 136 21.76 25.08 24.25
C LEU A 136 20.59 25.38 25.18
N ARG A 137 20.25 24.47 26.10
CA ARG A 137 19.17 24.70 27.08
C ARG A 137 19.42 25.93 27.94
N ARG A 138 20.67 26.18 28.36
CA ARG A 138 21.03 27.38 29.11
C ARG A 138 20.83 28.65 28.29
N LEU A 139 21.24 28.64 27.02
CA LEU A 139 21.09 29.79 26.11
C LEU A 139 19.65 30.00 25.65
N SER A 140 18.80 28.96 25.67
CA SER A 140 17.39 29.05 25.29
C SER A 140 16.51 29.79 26.28
N LEU A 141 16.93 29.91 27.54
CA LEU A 141 16.12 30.52 28.59
C LEU A 141 15.71 31.96 28.21
N PRO A 142 14.43 32.35 28.42
CA PRO A 142 13.39 31.63 29.17
C PRO A 142 12.58 30.59 28.36
N LEU A 143 12.87 30.41 27.07
CA LEU A 143 12.13 29.47 26.22
C LEU A 143 12.56 28.02 26.49
N GLU A 144 11.60 27.10 26.50
CA GLU A 144 11.89 25.66 26.64
C GLU A 144 12.43 25.11 25.32
N CYS A 145 13.57 24.40 25.39
CA CYS A 145 14.23 23.81 24.23
C CYS A 145 14.38 22.31 24.37
N THR A 146 13.93 21.58 23.34
CA THR A 146 14.16 20.13 23.21
C THR A 146 15.28 19.88 22.19
N CYS A 147 16.32 19.14 22.61
CA CYS A 147 17.47 18.83 21.76
C CYS A 147 17.41 17.40 21.21
N PHE A 148 17.88 17.21 19.98
CA PHE A 148 18.09 15.89 19.39
C PHE A 148 19.44 15.82 18.69
N ARG A 149 20.13 14.70 18.86
CA ARG A 149 21.20 14.30 17.94
C ARG A 149 20.59 13.72 16.68
N THR A 150 21.08 14.11 15.52
CA THR A 150 20.53 13.67 14.24
C THR A 150 21.61 13.38 13.21
N SER A 151 21.35 12.38 12.36
CA SER A 151 22.08 12.12 11.13
C SER A 151 21.12 11.74 10.01
N ILE A 152 21.46 12.09 8.77
CA ILE A 152 20.72 11.63 7.59
C ILE A 152 20.99 10.15 7.25
N TRP A 153 21.98 9.53 7.90
CA TRP A 153 22.42 8.17 7.61
C TRP A 153 21.78 7.12 8.52
N ASP A 154 21.05 7.52 9.55
CA ASP A 154 20.43 6.63 10.53
C ASP A 154 18.99 7.05 10.89
N GLU A 155 18.37 6.30 11.80
CA GLU A 155 16.99 6.50 12.25
C GLU A 155 16.78 7.75 13.11
N THR A 156 17.84 8.39 13.62
CA THR A 156 17.73 9.49 14.59
C THR A 156 17.00 10.71 14.01
N LEU A 157 17.10 10.92 12.70
CA LEU A 157 16.33 11.94 12.00
C LEU A 157 14.82 11.71 12.09
N TYR A 158 14.37 10.46 11.92
CA TYR A 158 12.94 10.12 12.03
C TYR A 158 12.43 10.29 13.46
N ARG A 159 13.25 9.96 14.46
CA ARG A 159 12.93 10.19 15.87
C ARG A 159 12.67 11.67 16.15
N ALA A 160 13.58 12.54 15.72
CA ALA A 160 13.46 13.98 15.92
C ALA A 160 12.21 14.54 15.23
N TRP A 161 12.02 14.25 13.93
CA TRP A 161 10.87 14.75 13.18
C TRP A 161 9.54 14.18 13.65
N SER A 162 9.50 12.92 14.11
CA SER A 162 8.28 12.34 14.69
C SER A 162 7.89 13.09 15.96
N SER A 163 8.86 13.38 16.85
CA SER A 163 8.59 14.16 18.07
C SER A 163 8.14 15.59 17.77
N ILE A 164 8.74 16.24 16.76
CA ILE A 164 8.39 17.61 16.37
C ILE A 164 6.95 17.65 15.83
N VAL A 165 6.62 16.74 14.90
CA VAL A 165 5.29 16.70 14.27
C VAL A 165 4.23 16.23 15.27
N TYR A 166 4.55 15.30 16.17
CA TYR A 166 3.67 14.86 17.25
C TYR A 166 3.12 16.04 18.06
N MET A 167 3.97 17.01 18.37
CA MET A 167 3.60 18.21 19.13
C MET A 167 2.68 19.18 18.37
N LEU A 168 2.49 18.98 17.07
CA LEU A 168 1.61 19.78 16.20
C LEU A 168 0.28 19.09 15.88
N ILE A 169 0.12 17.82 16.25
CA ILE A 169 -1.07 17.04 15.90
C ILE A 169 -2.23 17.42 16.84
N PRO A 170 -3.35 17.94 16.31
CA PRO A 170 -4.53 18.19 17.11
C PRO A 170 -5.17 16.86 17.54
N ASN A 171 -5.83 16.85 18.70
CA ASN A 171 -6.60 15.71 19.22
C ASN A 171 -5.80 14.39 19.35
N VAL A 172 -4.49 14.47 19.59
CA VAL A 172 -3.62 13.28 19.71
C VAL A 172 -4.10 12.28 20.77
N LYS A 173 -4.74 12.77 21.85
CA LYS A 173 -5.29 11.92 22.91
C LYS A 173 -6.43 11.02 22.42
N GLU A 174 -7.35 11.54 21.62
CA GLU A 174 -8.45 10.75 21.05
C GLU A 174 -7.93 9.68 20.09
N LEU A 175 -6.86 10.01 19.36
CA LEU A 175 -6.17 9.08 18.48
C LEU A 175 -5.50 7.94 19.27
N GLU A 176 -4.81 8.26 20.36
CA GLU A 176 -4.19 7.27 21.25
C GLU A 176 -5.24 6.35 21.90
N GLU A 177 -6.35 6.90 22.36
CA GLU A 177 -7.45 6.11 22.94
C GLU A 177 -8.07 5.17 21.90
N SER A 178 -8.34 5.67 20.69
CA SER A 178 -8.85 4.86 19.59
C SER A 178 -7.88 3.75 19.19
N LEU A 179 -6.58 4.07 19.13
CA LEU A 179 -5.53 3.10 18.81
C LEU A 179 -5.40 2.03 19.90
N LYS A 180 -5.55 2.42 21.17
CA LYS A 180 -5.57 1.49 22.30
C LYS A 180 -6.77 0.55 22.25
N GLN A 181 -7.97 1.06 21.95
CA GLN A 181 -9.16 0.23 21.73
C GLN A 181 -8.95 -0.76 20.59
N PHE A 182 -8.44 -0.27 19.45
CA PHE A 182 -8.12 -1.11 18.29
C PHE A 182 -7.13 -2.22 18.66
N THR A 183 -6.04 -1.88 19.35
CA THR A 183 -5.00 -2.82 19.80
C THR A 183 -5.58 -3.92 20.69
N ASN A 184 -6.53 -3.57 21.56
CA ASN A 184 -7.21 -4.55 22.41
C ASN A 184 -8.14 -5.47 21.62
N ILE A 185 -8.85 -4.96 20.61
CA ILE A 185 -9.76 -5.75 19.77
C ILE A 185 -9.01 -6.80 18.97
N ILE A 186 -7.84 -6.45 18.42
CA ILE A 186 -7.04 -7.36 17.60
C ILE A 186 -6.08 -8.25 18.41
N ASP A 187 -6.08 -8.09 19.74
CA ASP A 187 -5.18 -8.76 20.68
C ASP A 187 -3.69 -8.70 20.28
N ALA A 188 -3.24 -7.54 19.77
CA ALA A 188 -1.84 -7.36 19.36
C ALA A 188 -0.95 -6.94 20.55
N ASP A 189 0.31 -7.37 20.53
CA ASP A 189 1.32 -6.96 21.53
C ASP A 189 1.71 -5.48 21.39
N GLU A 190 1.73 -4.98 20.16
CA GLU A 190 2.08 -3.61 19.82
C GLU A 190 1.45 -3.20 18.47
N VAL A 191 0.97 -1.96 18.40
CA VAL A 191 0.45 -1.35 17.18
C VAL A 191 1.08 0.04 16.99
N LEU A 192 1.58 0.29 15.78
CA LEU A 192 2.17 1.57 15.38
C LEU A 192 1.28 2.22 14.32
N LEU A 193 1.05 3.52 14.47
CA LEU A 193 0.35 4.32 13.48
C LEU A 193 1.32 5.29 12.80
N PHE A 194 1.40 5.21 11.48
CA PHE A 194 2.29 6.02 10.66
C PHE A 194 1.54 6.97 9.73
N GLU A 195 2.15 8.10 9.43
CA GLU A 195 1.67 8.95 8.34
C GLU A 195 2.13 8.37 6.99
N ARG A 196 1.21 8.23 6.05
CA ARG A 196 1.41 7.47 4.80
C ARG A 196 2.53 8.03 3.89
N ALA A 197 2.68 9.34 3.80
CA ALA A 197 3.65 9.96 2.90
C ALA A 197 5.09 9.90 3.46
N THR A 198 5.23 10.33 4.70
CA THR A 198 6.50 10.54 5.41
C THR A 198 6.98 9.32 6.17
N PHE A 199 6.06 8.42 6.57
CA PHE A 199 6.30 7.31 7.49
C PHE A 199 6.79 7.74 8.88
N LEU A 200 6.50 8.97 9.30
CA LEU A 200 6.68 9.38 10.69
C LEU A 200 5.67 8.68 11.59
N VAL A 201 6.11 8.36 12.81
CA VAL A 201 5.26 7.73 13.83
C VAL A 201 4.37 8.80 14.42
N ILE A 202 3.05 8.59 14.35
CA ILE A 202 2.03 9.50 14.86
C ILE A 202 1.63 9.12 16.29
N SER A 203 1.40 7.83 16.50
CA SER A 203 0.96 7.27 17.77
C SER A 203 1.29 5.79 17.81
N TYR A 204 1.35 5.22 19.01
CA TYR A 204 1.58 3.80 19.20
C TYR A 204 0.85 3.31 20.45
N CYS A 205 0.53 2.02 20.48
CA CYS A 205 0.05 1.34 21.67
C CYS A 205 0.91 0.11 21.91
N GLN A 206 1.42 -0.03 23.14
CA GLN A 206 2.32 -1.10 23.54
C GLN A 206 1.71 -1.82 24.76
N ARG A 207 1.52 -3.14 24.65
CA ARG A 207 1.06 -4.00 25.76
C ARG A 207 2.20 -4.77 26.41
N GLN A 208 3.23 -5.14 25.64
CA GLN A 208 4.41 -5.83 26.15
C GLN A 208 5.66 -4.95 26.10
N PHE A 209 6.55 -5.09 27.08
CA PHE A 209 7.83 -4.37 27.09
C PHE A 209 8.77 -4.91 26.00
N HIS A 210 9.35 -4.01 25.20
CA HIS A 210 10.36 -4.35 24.19
C HIS A 210 11.73 -3.80 24.59
N ARG A 211 12.78 -4.61 24.37
CA ARG A 211 14.17 -4.23 24.70
C ARG A 211 14.69 -3.05 23.89
N ASP A 212 14.28 -2.95 22.61
CA ASP A 212 14.73 -1.87 21.73
C ASP A 212 13.80 -0.66 21.82
N VAL A 213 14.29 0.39 22.48
CA VAL A 213 13.57 1.66 22.65
C VAL A 213 13.51 2.47 21.34
N HIS A 214 14.44 2.21 20.41
CA HIS A 214 14.56 2.93 19.14
C HIS A 214 13.86 2.23 17.97
N ARG A 215 13.06 1.20 18.24
CA ARG A 215 12.42 0.39 17.20
C ARG A 215 11.46 1.19 16.32
N PHE A 216 10.81 2.22 16.84
CA PHE A 216 9.79 2.97 16.12
C PHE A 216 10.39 3.70 14.91
N GLU A 217 11.46 4.46 15.15
CA GLU A 217 12.20 5.20 14.14
C GLU A 217 12.97 4.27 13.19
N LYS A 218 13.45 3.11 13.67
CA LYS A 218 14.03 2.07 12.81
C LYS A 218 13.00 1.52 11.83
N VAL A 219 11.79 1.22 12.29
CA VAL A 219 10.70 0.74 11.44
C VAL A 219 10.31 1.81 10.41
N SER A 220 10.18 3.07 10.81
CA SER A 220 9.97 4.19 9.88
C SER A 220 11.02 4.25 8.79
N ASN A 221 12.30 4.17 9.16
CA ASN A 221 13.41 4.20 8.21
C ASN A 221 13.37 2.99 7.26
N ILE A 222 13.19 1.77 7.79
CA ILE A 222 13.10 0.53 6.98
C ILE A 222 11.96 0.62 5.97
N ILE A 223 10.75 1.00 6.41
CA ILE A 223 9.59 1.08 5.53
C ILE A 223 9.78 2.18 4.48
N LYS A 224 10.37 3.34 4.84
CA LYS A 224 10.68 4.38 3.88
C LYS A 224 11.68 3.88 2.83
N GLN A 225 12.78 3.25 3.23
CA GLN A 225 13.75 2.70 2.29
C GLN A 225 13.11 1.65 1.37
N PHE A 226 12.27 0.76 1.94
CA PHE A 226 11.52 -0.21 1.16
C PHE A 226 10.59 0.45 0.14
N LYS A 227 9.81 1.47 0.55
CA LYS A 227 8.95 2.27 -0.35
C LYS A 227 9.76 2.87 -1.50
N LEU A 228 10.91 3.47 -1.21
CA LEU A 228 11.77 4.09 -2.23
C LEU A 228 12.36 3.04 -3.19
N SER A 229 12.71 1.86 -2.69
CA SER A 229 13.11 0.72 -3.52
C SER A 229 11.96 0.23 -4.40
N CYS A 230 10.74 0.11 -3.87
CA CYS A 230 9.54 -0.24 -4.64
C CYS A 230 9.24 0.78 -5.73
N SER A 231 9.39 2.08 -5.45
CA SER A 231 9.23 3.15 -6.44
C SER A 231 10.27 3.05 -7.57
N LYS A 232 11.51 2.66 -7.27
CA LYS A 232 12.56 2.45 -8.28
C LYS A 232 12.35 1.19 -9.10
N VAL A 233 11.77 0.15 -8.51
CA VAL A 233 11.46 -1.13 -9.19
C VAL A 233 10.13 -1.08 -9.95
N SER A 234 9.32 -0.02 -9.79
CA SER A 234 8.04 0.16 -10.48
C SER A 234 7.16 -1.10 -10.43
N ILE A 235 6.80 -1.52 -9.21
CA ILE A 235 5.61 -2.38 -9.01
C ILE A 235 4.61 -1.56 -8.22
N GLU A 236 3.85 -0.78 -8.96
CA GLU A 236 2.62 -0.22 -8.44
C GLU A 236 1.48 -0.99 -9.14
N LEU A 237 0.89 -1.93 -8.39
CA LEU A 237 -0.41 -2.54 -8.68
C LEU A 237 -1.51 -1.49 -8.45
N THR A 238 -1.46 -0.38 -9.18
CA THR A 238 -2.38 0.77 -9.07
C THR A 238 -3.24 0.89 -10.32
N MET A 239 -4.40 1.53 -10.16
CA MET A 239 -5.31 1.93 -11.25
C MET A 239 -4.57 2.61 -12.42
N ASP A 240 -3.42 3.23 -12.17
CA ASP A 240 -2.55 3.83 -13.18
C ASP A 240 -2.10 2.86 -14.27
N ARG A 241 -1.83 1.58 -13.95
CA ARG A 241 -1.50 0.58 -14.99
C ARG A 241 -2.70 0.33 -15.89
N ILE A 242 -3.90 0.26 -15.32
CA ILE A 242 -5.15 0.08 -16.05
C ILE A 242 -5.40 1.31 -16.95
N ILE A 243 -5.27 2.52 -16.41
CA ILE A 243 -5.44 3.77 -17.16
C ILE A 243 -4.43 3.87 -18.31
N LYS A 244 -3.14 3.62 -18.05
CA LYS A 244 -2.11 3.57 -19.09
C LYS A 244 -2.40 2.50 -20.14
N GLY A 245 -2.92 1.34 -19.72
CA GLY A 245 -3.39 0.28 -20.62
C GLY A 245 -4.52 0.76 -21.54
N ILE A 246 -5.52 1.44 -21.00
CA ILE A 246 -6.64 2.03 -21.76
C ILE A 246 -6.12 3.10 -22.74
N MET A 247 -5.17 3.95 -22.32
CA MET A 247 -4.56 4.94 -23.20
C MET A 247 -3.79 4.27 -24.36
N LYS A 248 -3.02 3.22 -24.07
CA LYS A 248 -2.32 2.42 -25.10
C LYS A 248 -3.30 1.72 -26.06
N TYR A 249 -4.43 1.21 -25.55
CA TYR A 249 -5.48 0.65 -26.38
C TYR A 249 -6.04 1.70 -27.34
N ARG A 250 -6.41 2.89 -26.82
CA ARG A 250 -6.98 4.00 -27.61
C ARG A 250 -6.06 4.47 -28.73
N ASN A 251 -4.76 4.57 -28.45
CA ASN A 251 -3.79 5.16 -29.37
C ASN A 251 -3.19 4.15 -30.37
N CYS A 252 -3.05 2.88 -29.99
CA CYS A 252 -2.29 1.92 -30.81
C CYS A 252 -3.10 0.72 -31.33
N HIS A 253 -4.20 0.33 -30.67
CA HIS A 253 -4.89 -0.94 -30.97
C HIS A 253 -6.35 -0.75 -31.43
N ARG A 254 -6.97 0.37 -31.05
CA ARG A 254 -8.39 0.64 -31.29
C ARG A 254 -8.79 0.50 -32.76
N GLU A 255 -7.98 1.02 -33.67
CA GLU A 255 -8.33 1.01 -35.10
C GLU A 255 -8.47 -0.41 -35.65
N GLY A 256 -7.53 -1.30 -35.32
CA GLY A 256 -7.57 -2.70 -35.73
C GLY A 256 -8.76 -3.45 -35.12
N MET A 257 -9.02 -3.24 -33.83
CA MET A 257 -10.14 -3.89 -33.15
C MET A 257 -11.52 -3.39 -33.64
N VAL A 258 -11.65 -2.10 -33.97
CA VAL A 258 -12.91 -1.58 -34.55
C VAL A 258 -13.24 -2.25 -35.88
N LYS A 259 -12.24 -2.50 -36.74
CA LYS A 259 -12.44 -3.23 -38.00
C LYS A 259 -12.93 -4.66 -37.74
N GLN A 260 -12.42 -5.32 -36.69
CA GLN A 260 -12.92 -6.64 -36.27
C GLN A 260 -14.35 -6.57 -35.73
N PHE A 261 -14.67 -5.60 -34.86
CA PHE A 261 -16.02 -5.40 -34.34
C PHE A 261 -17.05 -5.16 -35.45
N GLN A 262 -16.71 -4.39 -36.48
CA GLN A 262 -17.59 -4.18 -37.64
C GLN A 262 -17.93 -5.48 -38.35
N LYS A 263 -16.92 -6.32 -38.62
CA LYS A 263 -17.13 -7.64 -39.24
C LYS A 263 -18.06 -8.53 -38.41
N VAL A 264 -17.79 -8.61 -37.10
CA VAL A 264 -18.57 -9.45 -36.17
C VAL A 264 -19.98 -8.92 -35.98
N ARG A 265 -20.19 -7.60 -35.94
CA ARG A 265 -21.52 -7.00 -35.85
C ARG A 265 -22.38 -7.36 -37.05
N ASP A 266 -21.80 -7.29 -38.25
CA ASP A 266 -22.55 -7.51 -39.48
C ASP A 266 -22.79 -9.01 -39.74
N HIS A 267 -21.85 -9.88 -39.33
CA HIS A 267 -21.92 -11.33 -39.50
C HIS A 267 -21.34 -12.07 -38.27
N PRO A 268 -22.11 -12.22 -37.17
CA PRO A 268 -21.64 -12.92 -35.99
C PRO A 268 -21.65 -14.44 -36.21
N GLU A 269 -20.50 -15.10 -36.02
CA GLU A 269 -20.38 -16.57 -36.07
C GLU A 269 -19.61 -17.15 -34.86
N PRO A 270 -20.11 -16.99 -33.63
CA PRO A 270 -19.49 -17.58 -32.45
C PRO A 270 -19.49 -19.10 -32.57
N LYS A 271 -18.36 -19.73 -32.22
CA LYS A 271 -18.15 -21.18 -32.32
C LYS A 271 -18.39 -21.91 -31.00
N ALA A 272 -18.29 -21.22 -29.86
CA ALA A 272 -18.46 -21.83 -28.55
C ALA A 272 -19.02 -20.87 -27.48
N VAL A 273 -19.57 -21.45 -26.41
CA VAL A 273 -19.83 -20.77 -25.14
C VAL A 273 -18.81 -21.25 -24.11
N PHE A 274 -18.02 -20.33 -23.55
CA PHE A 274 -16.90 -20.62 -22.65
C PHE A 274 -17.23 -20.17 -21.23
N PHE A 275 -17.41 -21.13 -20.31
CA PHE A 275 -17.59 -20.89 -18.89
C PHE A 275 -16.27 -21.01 -18.14
N THR A 276 -15.92 -19.98 -17.36
CA THR A 276 -14.71 -20.01 -16.53
C THR A 276 -14.84 -19.20 -15.24
N CYS A 277 -13.83 -19.28 -14.39
CA CYS A 277 -13.80 -18.51 -13.15
C CYS A 277 -13.47 -17.03 -13.39
N MET A 278 -14.02 -16.17 -12.55
CA MET A 278 -13.66 -14.74 -12.49
C MET A 278 -12.25 -14.46 -11.90
N ASP A 279 -11.51 -15.49 -11.48
CA ASP A 279 -10.14 -15.37 -10.97
C ASP A 279 -9.23 -14.62 -11.97
N SER A 280 -8.38 -13.74 -11.45
CA SER A 280 -7.56 -12.84 -12.27
C SER A 280 -6.49 -13.56 -13.09
N ARG A 281 -6.15 -14.81 -12.74
CA ARG A 281 -5.25 -15.67 -13.51
C ARG A 281 -5.92 -16.21 -14.78
N MET A 282 -7.25 -16.31 -14.79
CA MET A 282 -8.00 -16.80 -15.95
C MET A 282 -8.13 -15.69 -17.00
N ILE A 283 -7.51 -15.91 -18.16
CA ILE A 283 -7.65 -15.05 -19.34
C ILE A 283 -7.94 -15.94 -20.56
N PRO A 284 -9.19 -16.44 -20.70
CA PRO A 284 -9.57 -17.44 -21.72
C PRO A 284 -9.06 -17.10 -23.11
N THR A 285 -9.39 -15.91 -23.58
CA THR A 285 -9.08 -15.46 -24.94
C THR A 285 -7.58 -15.39 -25.24
N ARG A 286 -6.72 -15.31 -24.22
CA ARG A 286 -5.28 -15.22 -24.41
C ARG A 286 -4.64 -16.58 -24.63
N PHE A 287 -5.08 -17.63 -23.92
CA PHE A 287 -4.50 -18.95 -24.05
C PHE A 287 -5.19 -19.82 -25.09
N THR A 288 -6.44 -19.51 -25.46
CA THR A 288 -7.12 -20.13 -26.62
C THR A 288 -6.80 -19.43 -27.94
N GLU A 289 -6.00 -18.35 -27.91
CA GLU A 289 -5.65 -17.53 -29.07
C GLU A 289 -6.86 -17.08 -29.91
N THR A 290 -8.00 -16.85 -29.26
CA THR A 290 -9.25 -16.52 -29.94
C THR A 290 -9.43 -15.02 -30.12
N ASN A 291 -10.04 -14.66 -31.24
CA ASN A 291 -10.36 -13.31 -31.64
C ASN A 291 -11.73 -12.87 -31.13
N VAL A 292 -12.00 -11.57 -31.32
CA VAL A 292 -13.33 -11.00 -31.12
C VAL A 292 -14.33 -11.73 -32.01
N GLY A 293 -15.44 -12.20 -31.40
CA GLY A 293 -16.53 -12.86 -32.10
C GLY A 293 -16.45 -14.38 -32.13
N ASP A 294 -15.32 -14.98 -31.76
CA ASP A 294 -15.13 -16.44 -31.84
C ASP A 294 -15.95 -17.22 -30.80
N MET A 295 -16.28 -16.61 -29.65
CA MET A 295 -17.02 -17.27 -28.58
C MET A 295 -17.71 -16.27 -27.65
N PHE A 296 -18.74 -16.74 -26.95
CA PHE A 296 -19.27 -16.06 -25.76
C PHE A 296 -18.48 -16.51 -24.53
N VAL A 297 -18.06 -15.58 -23.67
CA VAL A 297 -17.33 -15.91 -22.44
C VAL A 297 -18.16 -15.52 -21.23
N VAL A 298 -18.49 -16.49 -20.39
CA VAL A 298 -19.20 -16.30 -19.12
C VAL A 298 -18.21 -16.53 -17.98
N ARG A 299 -18.06 -15.53 -17.11
CA ARG A 299 -17.14 -15.58 -15.97
C ARG A 299 -17.89 -15.39 -14.67
N ASN A 300 -17.87 -16.40 -13.80
CA ASN A 300 -18.47 -16.31 -12.48
C ASN A 300 -17.57 -16.93 -11.40
N ALA A 301 -17.97 -16.81 -10.14
CA ALA A 301 -17.21 -17.38 -9.03
C ALA A 301 -17.35 -18.92 -9.05
N GLY A 302 -16.24 -19.60 -9.29
CA GLY A 302 -16.20 -21.06 -9.27
C GLY A 302 -16.68 -21.73 -10.55
N ASN A 303 -16.80 -21.00 -11.67
CA ASN A 303 -17.20 -21.55 -12.97
C ASN A 303 -18.48 -22.42 -12.90
N LEU A 304 -19.42 -21.99 -12.07
CA LEU A 304 -20.62 -22.75 -11.74
C LEU A 304 -21.71 -22.49 -12.76
N ILE A 305 -22.37 -23.56 -13.20
CA ILE A 305 -23.57 -23.50 -14.03
C ILE A 305 -24.71 -24.05 -13.17
N PRO A 306 -25.66 -23.20 -12.73
CA PRO A 306 -26.81 -23.66 -11.98
C PRO A 306 -27.58 -24.74 -12.73
N HIS A 307 -27.98 -25.80 -12.03
CA HIS A 307 -28.80 -26.85 -12.60
C HIS A 307 -30.16 -26.29 -13.04
N SER A 308 -30.76 -26.82 -14.11
CA SER A 308 -32.04 -26.34 -14.66
C SER A 308 -33.18 -26.34 -13.65
N GLN A 309 -33.15 -27.23 -12.65
CA GLN A 309 -34.13 -27.29 -11.56
C GLN A 309 -34.11 -26.06 -10.64
N HIS A 310 -33.02 -25.28 -10.63
CA HIS A 310 -32.93 -24.04 -9.86
C HIS A 310 -33.53 -22.85 -10.61
N PHE A 311 -33.95 -23.04 -11.86
CA PHE A 311 -34.69 -22.05 -12.63
C PHE A 311 -36.18 -22.15 -12.27
N VAL A 312 -36.66 -21.16 -11.53
CA VAL A 312 -38.06 -21.02 -11.09
C VAL A 312 -38.60 -19.65 -11.51
N ASP A 313 -39.92 -19.54 -11.66
CA ASP A 313 -40.57 -18.30 -12.08
C ASP A 313 -40.11 -17.10 -11.22
N GLU A 314 -39.86 -15.97 -11.88
CA GLU A 314 -39.39 -14.69 -11.30
C GLU A 314 -37.94 -14.65 -10.78
N LEU A 315 -37.17 -15.74 -10.86
CA LEU A 315 -35.75 -15.79 -10.51
C LEU A 315 -34.88 -16.10 -11.74
N THR A 316 -34.20 -15.08 -12.25
CA THR A 316 -33.29 -15.21 -13.40
C THR A 316 -31.81 -15.13 -12.99
N MET A 317 -30.96 -15.86 -13.71
CA MET A 317 -29.51 -15.92 -13.50
C MET A 317 -28.80 -15.70 -14.83
N CYS A 318 -27.55 -15.22 -14.77
CA CYS A 318 -26.80 -14.90 -15.98
C CYS A 318 -26.41 -16.15 -16.78
N GLU A 319 -26.15 -17.27 -16.12
CA GLU A 319 -25.62 -18.48 -16.74
C GLU A 319 -26.65 -19.21 -17.62
N PRO A 320 -27.89 -19.47 -17.16
CA PRO A 320 -28.94 -20.01 -18.03
C PRO A 320 -29.26 -19.06 -19.19
N ALA A 321 -29.31 -17.75 -18.94
CA ALA A 321 -29.56 -16.76 -19.99
C ALA A 321 -28.43 -16.74 -21.04
N ALA A 322 -27.18 -16.91 -20.63
CA ALA A 322 -26.05 -17.03 -21.55
C ALA A 322 -26.09 -18.32 -22.37
N LEU A 323 -26.54 -19.44 -21.78
CA LEU A 323 -26.78 -20.69 -22.50
C LEU A 323 -27.93 -20.57 -23.50
N GLU A 324 -29.03 -19.91 -23.14
CA GLU A 324 -30.13 -19.63 -24.06
C GLU A 324 -29.65 -18.76 -25.22
N LEU A 325 -28.96 -17.64 -24.93
CA LEU A 325 -28.43 -16.76 -25.95
C LEU A 325 -27.44 -17.48 -26.87
N GLY A 326 -26.50 -18.26 -26.32
CA GLY A 326 -25.49 -18.95 -27.09
C GLY A 326 -26.05 -20.16 -27.86
N CYS A 327 -26.64 -21.12 -27.14
CA CYS A 327 -27.00 -22.42 -27.71
C CYS A 327 -28.37 -22.43 -28.38
N VAL A 328 -29.34 -21.64 -27.91
CA VAL A 328 -30.71 -21.65 -28.48
C VAL A 328 -30.85 -20.56 -29.55
N ILE A 329 -30.47 -19.31 -29.24
CA ILE A 329 -30.65 -18.17 -30.15
C ILE A 329 -29.59 -18.16 -31.25
N ASN A 330 -28.33 -18.50 -30.93
CA ASN A 330 -27.21 -18.48 -31.88
C ASN A 330 -26.78 -19.89 -32.37
N ASP A 331 -27.53 -20.95 -32.03
CA ASP A 331 -27.28 -22.35 -32.43
C ASP A 331 -25.85 -22.87 -32.16
N ILE A 332 -25.20 -22.37 -31.11
CA ILE A 332 -23.86 -22.83 -30.73
C ILE A 332 -23.92 -24.25 -30.16
N ARG A 333 -23.17 -25.17 -30.78
CA ARG A 333 -23.11 -26.59 -30.41
C ARG A 333 -21.98 -26.95 -29.45
N HIS A 334 -21.06 -26.03 -29.18
CA HIS A 334 -19.89 -26.29 -28.33
C HIS A 334 -19.94 -25.47 -27.04
N ILE A 335 -19.87 -26.17 -25.91
CA ILE A 335 -19.74 -25.57 -24.57
C ILE A 335 -18.40 -26.01 -23.99
N ILE A 336 -17.63 -25.04 -23.50
CA ILE A 336 -16.33 -25.27 -22.87
C ILE A 336 -16.45 -24.83 -21.41
N VAL A 337 -16.08 -25.72 -20.48
CA VAL A 337 -16.03 -25.41 -19.04
C VAL A 337 -14.58 -25.52 -18.59
N CYS A 338 -14.02 -24.43 -18.08
CA CYS A 338 -12.63 -24.32 -17.69
C CYS A 338 -12.53 -23.88 -16.22
N GLY A 339 -12.15 -24.83 -15.38
CA GLY A 339 -11.80 -24.60 -13.98
C GLY A 339 -10.33 -24.25 -13.80
N HIS A 340 -9.94 -23.98 -12.56
CA HIS A 340 -8.54 -23.79 -12.19
C HIS A 340 -8.27 -24.25 -10.76
N SER A 341 -7.02 -24.60 -10.50
CA SER A 341 -6.56 -24.94 -9.16
C SER A 341 -6.50 -23.72 -8.24
N ASP A 342 -6.58 -24.01 -6.94
CA ASP A 342 -6.63 -23.01 -5.88
C ASP A 342 -7.68 -21.93 -6.16
N CYS A 343 -8.88 -22.39 -6.54
CA CYS A 343 -10.02 -21.52 -6.76
C CYS A 343 -10.58 -21.07 -5.42
N LYS A 344 -10.54 -19.76 -5.15
CA LYS A 344 -11.06 -19.18 -3.90
C LYS A 344 -12.52 -19.54 -3.65
N ALA A 345 -13.33 -19.62 -4.71
CA ALA A 345 -14.73 -20.05 -4.61
C ALA A 345 -14.86 -21.53 -4.21
N MET A 346 -13.99 -22.41 -4.74
CA MET A 346 -13.97 -23.82 -4.36
C MET A 346 -13.40 -24.04 -2.96
N ASN A 347 -12.37 -23.29 -2.55
CA ASN A 347 -11.87 -23.32 -1.17
C ASN A 347 -12.94 -22.89 -0.17
N LEU A 348 -13.73 -21.87 -0.52
CA LEU A 348 -14.88 -21.45 0.28
C LEU A 348 -15.98 -22.52 0.30
N LEU A 349 -16.28 -23.16 -0.84
CA LEU A 349 -17.23 -24.27 -0.91
C LEU A 349 -16.82 -25.44 -0.01
N TYR A 350 -15.53 -25.77 0.02
CA TYR A 350 -14.96 -26.80 0.89
C TYR A 350 -15.14 -26.47 2.38
N ALA A 351 -15.00 -25.19 2.75
CA ALA A 351 -15.25 -24.72 4.12
C ALA A 351 -16.74 -24.74 4.51
N LEU A 352 -17.66 -24.65 3.53
CA LEU A 352 -19.12 -24.73 3.76
C LEU A 352 -19.62 -26.13 4.09
N ARG A 353 -18.73 -27.12 4.29
CA ARG A 353 -19.07 -28.41 4.91
C ARG A 353 -19.38 -28.30 6.40
N ASP A 354 -18.86 -27.25 7.03
CA ASP A 354 -19.21 -26.90 8.40
C ASP A 354 -20.63 -26.29 8.43
N GLU A 355 -21.54 -26.92 9.18
CA GLU A 355 -22.95 -26.52 9.27
C GLU A 355 -23.16 -25.15 9.92
N GLU A 356 -22.32 -24.77 10.89
CA GLU A 356 -22.36 -23.45 11.53
C GLU A 356 -21.94 -22.38 10.53
N PHE A 357 -20.85 -22.64 9.81
CA PHE A 357 -20.34 -21.75 8.77
C PHE A 357 -21.30 -21.62 7.58
N ALA A 358 -22.03 -22.69 7.25
CA ALA A 358 -23.06 -22.73 6.22
C ALA A 358 -24.46 -22.32 6.71
N SER A 359 -24.61 -21.81 7.94
CA SER A 359 -25.91 -21.45 8.51
C SER A 359 -26.64 -20.35 7.72
N LYS A 360 -27.97 -20.27 7.85
CA LYS A 360 -28.79 -19.23 7.18
C LYS A 360 -28.34 -17.81 7.54
N ALA A 361 -27.91 -17.57 8.78
CA ALA A 361 -27.39 -16.28 9.22
C ALA A 361 -26.09 -15.93 8.46
N ASN A 362 -25.16 -16.89 8.36
CA ASN A 362 -23.88 -16.71 7.69
C ASN A 362 -23.97 -16.61 6.15
N ARG A 363 -25.03 -17.15 5.54
CA ARG A 363 -25.33 -16.96 4.11
C ARG A 363 -25.79 -15.53 3.80
N ARG A 364 -26.62 -14.93 4.65
CA ARG A 364 -27.18 -13.58 4.43
C ARG A 364 -26.13 -12.48 4.44
N ILE A 365 -25.01 -12.69 5.13
CA ILE A 365 -23.89 -11.74 5.21
C ILE A 365 -22.90 -11.86 4.04
N SER A 366 -23.02 -12.88 3.18
CA SER A 366 -22.09 -13.11 2.08
C SER A 366 -22.81 -13.61 0.82
N PRO A 367 -22.94 -12.75 -0.21
CA PRO A 367 -23.54 -13.14 -1.49
C PRO A 367 -22.84 -14.35 -2.13
N LEU A 368 -21.51 -14.44 -2.00
CA LEU A 368 -20.74 -15.57 -2.51
C LEU A 368 -21.05 -16.87 -1.78
N ARG A 369 -21.22 -16.85 -0.45
CA ARG A 369 -21.64 -18.04 0.30
C ARG A 369 -23.05 -18.47 -0.11
N ALA A 370 -23.97 -17.52 -0.24
CA ALA A 370 -25.33 -17.80 -0.70
C ALA A 370 -25.33 -18.44 -2.09
N TRP A 371 -24.56 -17.89 -3.04
CA TRP A 371 -24.35 -18.42 -4.38
C TRP A 371 -23.84 -19.88 -4.36
N LEU A 372 -22.79 -20.16 -3.60
CA LEU A 372 -22.20 -21.49 -3.50
C LEU A 372 -23.16 -22.50 -2.85
N CYS A 373 -23.83 -22.12 -1.76
CA CYS A 373 -24.80 -22.99 -1.09
C CYS A 373 -25.99 -23.34 -2.00
N ALA A 374 -26.43 -22.39 -2.84
CA ALA A 374 -27.57 -22.59 -3.72
C ALA A 374 -27.22 -23.42 -4.96
N HIS A 375 -26.00 -23.29 -5.50
CA HIS A 375 -25.68 -23.83 -6.84
C HIS A 375 -24.55 -24.86 -6.88
N ALA A 376 -23.78 -25.02 -5.81
CA ALA A 376 -22.63 -25.94 -5.80
C ALA A 376 -22.76 -27.11 -4.82
N SER A 377 -23.91 -27.25 -4.15
CA SER A 377 -24.17 -28.31 -3.18
C SER A 377 -23.99 -29.72 -3.76
N SER A 378 -24.40 -29.93 -5.02
CA SER A 378 -24.22 -31.21 -5.73
C SER A 378 -22.74 -31.55 -5.93
N SER A 379 -21.91 -30.55 -6.26
CA SER A 379 -20.46 -30.74 -6.41
C SER A 379 -19.80 -31.09 -5.08
N LEU A 380 -20.21 -30.43 -3.99
CA LEU A 380 -19.71 -30.71 -2.65
C LEU A 380 -20.10 -32.11 -2.17
N ALA A 381 -21.35 -32.51 -2.39
CA ALA A 381 -21.83 -33.86 -2.06
C ALA A 381 -21.06 -34.93 -2.85
N LYS A 382 -20.80 -34.69 -4.14
CA LYS A 382 -19.98 -35.61 -4.96
C LYS A 382 -18.54 -35.70 -4.46
N PHE A 383 -17.96 -34.58 -4.05
CA PHE A 383 -16.61 -34.57 -3.46
C PHE A 383 -16.55 -35.38 -2.15
N GLN A 384 -17.51 -35.20 -1.25
CA GLN A 384 -17.59 -35.97 0.00
C GLN A 384 -17.74 -37.48 -0.25
N GLN A 385 -18.47 -37.88 -1.31
CA GLN A 385 -18.54 -39.29 -1.71
C GLN A 385 -17.19 -39.85 -2.15
N LEU A 386 -16.40 -39.07 -2.90
CA LEU A 386 -15.05 -39.47 -3.32
C LEU A 386 -14.04 -39.49 -2.16
N GLU A 387 -14.23 -38.62 -1.18
CA GLU A 387 -13.44 -38.59 0.06
C GLU A 387 -13.64 -39.89 0.86
N ILE A 388 -14.87 -40.41 0.92
CA ILE A 388 -15.19 -41.70 1.55
C ILE A 388 -14.45 -42.87 0.87
N THR A 389 -14.30 -42.84 -0.46
CA THR A 389 -13.57 -43.88 -1.20
C THR A 389 -12.05 -43.65 -1.22
N GLY A 390 -11.56 -42.63 -0.51
CA GLY A 390 -10.14 -42.27 -0.42
C GLY A 390 -9.56 -41.80 -1.76
N PHE A 391 -10.39 -41.21 -2.63
CA PHE A 391 -10.01 -40.70 -3.95
C PHE A 391 -9.38 -41.74 -4.89
N ARG A 392 -9.61 -43.04 -4.63
CA ARG A 392 -8.96 -44.14 -5.37
C ARG A 392 -9.51 -44.33 -6.78
N GLU A 393 -10.78 -44.02 -6.98
CA GLU A 393 -11.44 -44.15 -8.27
C GLU A 393 -11.38 -42.82 -9.03
N PRO A 394 -11.08 -42.85 -10.33
CA PRO A 394 -11.12 -41.65 -11.13
C PRO A 394 -12.55 -41.16 -11.35
N ILE A 395 -12.67 -39.86 -11.54
CA ILE A 395 -13.91 -39.24 -12.01
C ILE A 395 -14.02 -39.48 -13.52
N LEU A 396 -15.01 -40.26 -13.91
CA LEU A 396 -15.31 -40.56 -15.31
C LEU A 396 -16.31 -39.55 -15.85
N PHE A 397 -15.93 -38.87 -16.92
CA PHE A 397 -16.80 -38.00 -17.68
C PHE A 397 -17.07 -38.64 -19.03
N GLN A 398 -18.33 -39.00 -19.28
CA GLN A 398 -18.76 -39.64 -20.51
C GLN A 398 -19.75 -38.73 -21.22
N ALA A 399 -19.45 -38.36 -22.47
CA ALA A 399 -20.40 -37.64 -23.32
C ALA A 399 -21.56 -38.57 -23.71
N GLU A 400 -22.70 -37.98 -24.11
CA GLU A 400 -23.85 -38.73 -24.66
C GLU A 400 -23.49 -39.56 -25.90
N THR A 401 -22.37 -39.24 -26.57
CA THR A 401 -21.79 -40.07 -27.63
C THR A 401 -20.67 -40.98 -27.07
N PRO A 402 -20.73 -42.31 -27.29
CA PRO A 402 -19.87 -43.29 -26.61
C PRO A 402 -18.36 -43.21 -26.94
N LEU A 403 -17.95 -42.36 -27.87
CA LEU A 403 -16.59 -42.28 -28.39
C LEU A 403 -15.66 -41.35 -27.58
N ARG A 404 -16.15 -40.60 -26.59
CA ARG A 404 -15.30 -39.70 -25.79
C ARG A 404 -15.52 -39.89 -24.29
N LYS A 405 -14.55 -40.53 -23.64
CA LYS A 405 -14.43 -40.62 -22.18
C LYS A 405 -13.19 -39.85 -21.77
N PHE A 406 -13.32 -38.93 -20.83
CA PHE A 406 -12.16 -38.38 -20.15
C PHE A 406 -12.21 -38.70 -18.67
N VAL A 407 -11.02 -38.88 -18.11
CA VAL A 407 -10.80 -39.41 -16.77
C VAL A 407 -10.06 -38.33 -16.00
N ALA A 408 -10.56 -37.96 -14.82
CA ALA A 408 -9.88 -37.02 -13.94
C ALA A 408 -9.51 -37.70 -12.61
N TYR A 409 -8.35 -37.36 -12.09
CA TYR A 409 -7.84 -37.87 -10.81
C TYR A 409 -7.73 -36.74 -9.79
N ILE A 410 -8.03 -37.04 -8.54
CA ILE A 410 -7.77 -36.14 -7.41
C ILE A 410 -6.41 -36.51 -6.83
N ASP A 411 -5.55 -35.51 -6.60
CA ASP A 411 -4.21 -35.67 -6.02
C ASP A 411 -4.20 -35.22 -4.55
N PRO A 412 -4.63 -36.08 -3.60
CA PRO A 412 -4.71 -35.71 -2.20
C PRO A 412 -3.34 -35.51 -1.55
N GLU A 413 -2.30 -36.12 -2.11
CA GLU A 413 -0.93 -36.07 -1.59
C GLU A 413 -0.10 -34.93 -2.20
N ASN A 414 -0.71 -34.11 -3.06
CA ASN A 414 -0.11 -32.96 -3.71
C ASN A 414 1.19 -33.32 -4.47
N LYS A 415 1.21 -34.48 -5.13
CA LYS A 415 2.36 -35.03 -5.86
C LYS A 415 2.45 -34.60 -7.34
N PHE A 416 1.40 -34.04 -7.92
CA PHE A 416 1.39 -33.61 -9.32
C PHE A 416 2.38 -32.46 -9.58
N ALA A 417 2.83 -32.32 -10.82
CA ALA A 417 3.76 -31.26 -11.19
C ALA A 417 3.12 -29.88 -11.04
N ILE A 418 3.94 -28.82 -10.94
CA ILE A 418 3.39 -27.47 -10.81
C ILE A 418 2.67 -27.05 -12.09
N GLU A 419 3.09 -27.57 -13.23
CA GLU A 419 2.43 -27.45 -14.52
C GLU A 419 1.08 -28.14 -14.50
N ASP A 420 0.94 -29.37 -13.99
CA ASP A 420 -0.37 -30.03 -13.88
C ASP A 420 -1.31 -29.33 -12.88
N LYS A 421 -0.72 -28.70 -11.85
CA LYS A 421 -1.46 -27.91 -10.86
C LYS A 421 -1.87 -26.55 -11.39
N LEU A 422 -1.06 -25.88 -12.21
CA LEU A 422 -1.26 -24.47 -12.58
C LEU A 422 -1.54 -24.25 -14.08
N SER A 423 -1.32 -25.25 -14.94
CA SER A 423 -1.75 -25.21 -16.34
C SER A 423 -3.24 -25.50 -16.38
N GLN A 424 -4.00 -24.42 -16.53
CA GLN A 424 -5.46 -24.39 -16.37
C GLN A 424 -6.22 -24.91 -17.60
N VAL A 425 -5.53 -25.64 -18.48
CA VAL A 425 -6.04 -26.03 -19.79
C VAL A 425 -5.59 -27.45 -20.11
N SER A 426 -6.41 -28.43 -19.72
CA SER A 426 -6.29 -29.79 -20.24
C SER A 426 -7.16 -29.90 -21.49
N ILE A 427 -6.52 -29.83 -22.67
CA ILE A 427 -7.17 -30.18 -23.94
C ILE A 427 -6.60 -31.54 -24.34
N ASN A 428 -7.37 -32.60 -24.12
CA ASN A 428 -7.09 -33.89 -24.76
C ASN A 428 -7.84 -33.91 -26.10
N THR A 429 -7.13 -33.53 -27.15
CA THR A 429 -7.48 -33.91 -28.53
C THR A 429 -6.85 -35.27 -28.81
N ASP A 430 -7.68 -36.28 -29.03
CA ASP A 430 -7.26 -37.46 -29.80
C ASP A 430 -7.14 -37.08 -31.29
#